data_AF-A0A5N6YHL2-F1
#
_entry.id   AF-A0A5N6YHL2-F1
#
_cell.length_a   1.000
_cell.length_b   1.000
_cell.length_c   1.000
_cell.angle_alpha   90.00
_cell.angle_beta   90.00
_cell.angle_gamma   90.00
#
_symmetry.space_group_name_H-M   'P 1'
#
loop_
_entity.id
_entity.type
_entity.pdbx_description
1 polymer ?
#
loop_
_entity_poly.entity_id
_entity_poly.type
_entity_poly.pdbx_seq_one_letter_code
_entity_poly.pdbx_strand_id
1 'polypeptide(L)'
;MRGCRTFQSLVPRLDRHIQEPDDLYIERQSKVILTGIDDASLPERDDSNHTPTLVDWLPARHAVSNGRIVNPFVDDYNISDAEFAFHPWCFGTYMQLSRLRLGYVEVGHLPSFFQNIGRYPRDFYYSPGSEVEEAWFVDMWSCNAGEEWLAANPYHVPKLRELLDRAMTTDASFNLQAGVFTSQAALRNTVNGPAVTRDSFSRLPQEIRNMILSYLNSQDIATLRLVSRTFYQLPVFLWYRLLKEEMPWLWEIWSDEPPYFWATVTAEDIKNNGNTVVDPHTSHPTIVSHNVDVQEHLSQWTLPKPPYGRTNWYMLYLDIKRNWKELRGLRNRERIWNYQEKMLLSLKMHIQDVTI
;
A
#
# COMPACT_ATOMS: atom_id res chain seq x y z
N MET A 1 -9.71 9.02 -12.43
CA MET A 1 -9.44 7.56 -12.46
C MET A 1 -10.41 6.85 -11.53
N ARG A 2 -10.72 5.57 -11.76
CA ARG A 2 -11.71 4.85 -10.94
C ARG A 2 -11.31 4.89 -9.47
N GLY A 3 -12.19 5.38 -8.61
CA GLY A 3 -12.05 5.43 -7.15
C GLY A 3 -11.13 6.50 -6.56
N CYS A 4 -10.57 7.41 -7.38
CA CYS A 4 -9.68 8.46 -6.86
C CYS A 4 -10.41 9.55 -6.05
N ARG A 5 -11.74 9.50 -6.01
CA ARG A 5 -12.60 10.38 -5.23
C ARG A 5 -13.38 9.62 -4.16
N THR A 6 -13.22 8.30 -4.10
CA THR A 6 -13.91 7.46 -3.14
C THR A 6 -13.23 7.62 -1.79
N PHE A 7 -13.99 7.97 -0.76
CA PHE A 7 -13.50 8.09 0.60
C PHE A 7 -14.38 7.31 1.58
N GLN A 8 -13.82 7.06 2.75
CA GLN A 8 -14.40 6.36 3.89
C GLN A 8 -13.93 7.07 5.17
N SER A 9 -14.60 6.79 6.27
CA SER A 9 -14.27 7.33 7.60
C SER A 9 -14.24 6.24 8.67
N LEU A 10 -13.69 6.62 9.82
CA LEU A 10 -13.84 5.88 11.08
C LEU A 10 -14.83 6.63 11.98
N VAL A 11 -15.75 5.91 12.59
CA VAL A 11 -16.71 6.43 13.56
C VAL A 11 -16.62 5.68 14.89
N PRO A 12 -17.03 6.29 16.02
CA PRO A 12 -17.08 5.60 17.30
C PRO A 12 -18.06 4.43 17.23
N ARG A 13 -17.67 3.31 17.84
CA ARG A 13 -18.57 2.19 18.04
C ARG A 13 -19.58 2.54 19.11
N LEU A 14 -20.84 2.72 18.71
CA LEU A 14 -21.95 2.99 19.63
C LEU A 14 -22.37 1.72 20.39
N ASP A 15 -22.95 1.85 21.58
CA ASP A 15 -23.46 0.72 22.38
C ASP A 15 -24.52 -0.10 21.62
N ARG A 16 -25.27 0.55 20.73
CA ARG A 16 -26.27 -0.05 19.83
C ARG A 16 -25.66 -0.71 18.58
N HIS A 17 -24.36 -0.91 18.54
CA HIS A 17 -23.66 -1.47 17.39
C HIS A 17 -24.22 -2.84 17.02
N ILE A 18 -24.66 -2.95 15.78
CA ILE A 18 -25.06 -4.21 15.15
C ILE A 18 -23.85 -4.68 14.35
N GLN A 19 -23.38 -5.87 14.66
CA GLN A 19 -22.30 -6.49 13.90
C GLN A 19 -22.83 -6.87 12.52
N GLU A 20 -22.13 -6.42 11.48
CA GLU A 20 -22.49 -6.70 10.10
C GLU A 20 -21.66 -7.87 9.53
N PRO A 21 -22.19 -8.63 8.56
CA PRO A 21 -21.48 -9.79 7.99
C PRO A 21 -20.13 -9.44 7.36
N ASP A 22 -19.99 -8.22 6.84
CA ASP A 22 -18.81 -7.70 6.17
C ASP A 22 -17.80 -7.03 7.13
N ASP A 23 -18.07 -7.02 8.44
CA ASP A 23 -17.18 -6.43 9.44
C ASP A 23 -15.80 -7.08 9.44
N LEU A 24 -14.78 -6.24 9.29
CA LEU A 24 -13.39 -6.64 9.46
C LEU A 24 -13.10 -6.99 10.92
N TYR A 25 -12.07 -7.81 11.13
CA TYR A 25 -11.65 -8.17 12.49
C TYR A 25 -11.25 -6.94 13.33
N ILE A 26 -10.73 -5.89 12.70
CA ILE A 26 -10.35 -4.63 13.35
C ILE A 26 -11.55 -3.87 13.91
N GLU A 27 -12.70 -3.90 13.23
CA GLU A 27 -13.94 -3.26 13.68
C GLU A 27 -14.52 -4.01 14.90
N ARG A 28 -14.37 -5.35 14.90
CA ARG A 28 -14.85 -6.20 16.00
C ARG A 28 -14.05 -5.99 17.29
N GLN A 29 -12.74 -5.73 17.18
CA GLN A 29 -11.81 -5.61 18.30
C GLN A 29 -11.58 -4.17 18.78
N SER A 30 -11.92 -3.17 17.96
CA SER A 30 -11.69 -1.76 18.25
C SER A 30 -12.94 -1.06 18.81
N LYS A 31 -12.71 0.14 19.35
CA LYS A 31 -13.75 1.12 19.71
C LYS A 31 -14.19 1.98 18.54
N VAL A 32 -13.61 1.77 17.37
CA VAL A 32 -14.00 2.41 16.11
C VAL A 32 -14.40 1.38 15.07
N ILE A 33 -15.31 1.79 14.18
CA ILE A 33 -15.83 1.00 13.07
C ILE A 33 -15.76 1.83 11.79
N LEU A 34 -15.80 1.17 10.63
CA LEU A 34 -15.74 1.84 9.35
C LEU A 34 -17.14 2.25 8.89
N THR A 35 -17.23 3.43 8.29
CA THR A 35 -18.43 3.83 7.55
C THR A 35 -18.55 3.06 6.24
N GLY A 36 -19.65 3.26 5.51
CA GLY A 36 -19.69 3.03 4.07
C GLY A 36 -18.74 3.97 3.31
N ILE A 37 -18.86 4.02 1.99
CA ILE A 37 -18.07 4.90 1.12
C ILE A 37 -18.94 5.97 0.46
N ASP A 38 -18.32 7.05 0.02
CA ASP A 38 -18.95 8.09 -0.81
C ASP A 38 -17.94 8.55 -1.89
N ASP A 39 -18.45 9.01 -3.04
CA ASP A 39 -17.71 9.57 -4.18
C ASP A 39 -17.89 11.10 -4.30
N ALA A 40 -18.60 11.72 -3.35
CA ALA A 40 -18.87 13.15 -3.29
C ALA A 40 -17.59 13.99 -3.45
N SER A 41 -17.73 15.17 -4.06
CA SER A 41 -16.62 16.13 -4.00
C SER A 41 -16.54 16.64 -2.56
N LEU A 42 -15.43 16.38 -1.87
CA LEU A 42 -15.15 17.16 -0.67
C LEU A 42 -15.00 18.64 -1.11
N PRO A 43 -15.73 19.58 -0.48
CA PRO A 43 -15.74 20.99 -0.89
C PRO A 43 -14.33 21.56 -0.84
N GLU A 44 -14.04 22.41 -1.83
CA GLU A 44 -12.82 23.19 -1.86
C GLU A 44 -12.83 24.20 -0.69
N ARG A 45 -11.66 24.48 -0.13
CA ARG A 45 -11.48 25.24 1.12
C ARG A 45 -11.97 26.70 1.07
N ASP A 46 -12.40 27.20 -0.09
CA ASP A 46 -12.77 28.61 -0.31
C ASP A 46 -14.05 29.05 0.44
N ASP A 47 -14.80 28.10 1.00
CA ASP A 47 -15.88 28.42 1.92
C ASP A 47 -15.32 28.79 3.31
N SER A 48 -15.03 30.09 3.48
CA SER A 48 -14.66 30.77 4.74
C SER A 48 -15.47 30.40 6.01
N ASN A 49 -16.55 29.63 5.88
CA ASN A 49 -17.43 29.21 6.96
C ASN A 49 -17.04 27.91 7.68
N HIS A 50 -15.96 27.21 7.32
CA HIS A 50 -15.53 25.96 8.00
C HIS A 50 -16.69 24.95 8.18
N THR A 51 -17.70 24.99 7.30
CA THR A 51 -18.92 24.22 7.47
C THR A 51 -18.61 22.75 7.18
N PRO A 52 -18.84 21.82 8.11
CA PRO A 52 -18.57 20.41 7.86
C PRO A 52 -19.32 19.92 6.63
N THR A 53 -18.65 19.10 5.82
CA THR A 53 -19.27 18.52 4.62
C THR A 53 -20.25 17.44 5.03
N LEU A 54 -21.52 17.58 4.64
CA LEU A 54 -22.50 16.51 4.81
C LEU A 54 -22.24 15.43 3.76
N VAL A 55 -22.23 14.18 4.22
CA VAL A 55 -21.91 13.00 3.42
C VAL A 55 -22.95 11.94 3.70
N ASP A 56 -23.34 11.20 2.65
CA ASP A 56 -24.24 10.06 2.76
C ASP A 56 -23.43 8.78 2.52
N TRP A 57 -23.27 7.98 3.58
CA TRP A 57 -22.46 6.77 3.53
C TRP A 57 -23.19 5.65 2.78
N LEU A 58 -22.52 5.07 1.79
CA LEU A 58 -23.08 3.99 0.96
C LEU A 58 -22.23 2.70 1.08
N PRO A 59 -22.80 1.58 1.58
CA PRO A 59 -24.08 1.51 2.26
C PRO A 59 -24.03 2.21 3.63
N ALA A 60 -25.19 2.51 4.19
CA ALA A 60 -25.30 2.84 5.60
C ALA A 60 -24.90 1.60 6.41
N ARG A 61 -23.85 1.72 7.23
CA ARG A 61 -23.31 0.66 8.07
C ARG A 61 -23.46 1.05 9.54
N HIS A 62 -23.77 0.08 10.39
CA HIS A 62 -23.82 0.24 11.85
C HIS A 62 -24.79 1.34 12.34
N ALA A 63 -25.90 1.52 11.63
CA ALA A 63 -26.86 2.60 11.85
C ALA A 63 -26.25 4.02 11.67
N VAL A 64 -25.17 4.13 10.90
CA VAL A 64 -24.55 5.39 10.47
C VAL A 64 -24.76 5.51 8.97
N SER A 65 -25.70 6.37 8.58
CA SER A 65 -26.05 6.64 7.18
C SER A 65 -25.54 7.97 6.67
N ASN A 66 -25.18 8.89 7.56
CA ASN A 66 -24.64 10.19 7.22
C ASN A 66 -23.56 10.59 8.20
N GLY A 67 -22.72 11.52 7.78
CA GLY A 67 -21.58 12.00 8.54
C GLY A 67 -21.27 13.45 8.27
N ARG A 68 -20.31 13.96 9.05
CA ARG A 68 -19.73 15.29 8.89
C ARG A 68 -18.23 15.15 8.79
N ILE A 69 -17.64 15.61 7.70
CA ILE A 69 -16.20 15.44 7.46
C ILE A 69 -15.44 16.74 7.73
N VAL A 70 -14.28 16.60 8.37
CA VAL A 70 -13.29 17.66 8.61
C VAL A 70 -11.88 17.17 8.26
N ASN A 71 -10.94 18.10 8.08
CA ASN A 71 -9.55 17.79 7.83
C ASN A 71 -8.72 17.91 9.12
N PRO A 72 -8.27 16.79 9.74
CA PRO A 72 -7.60 16.81 11.04
C PRO A 72 -6.23 17.48 11.01
N PHE A 73 -5.68 17.80 9.84
CA PHE A 73 -4.40 18.51 9.72
C PHE A 73 -4.52 20.03 9.85
N VAL A 74 -5.73 20.58 9.68
CA VAL A 74 -5.98 22.03 9.67
C VAL A 74 -7.13 22.45 10.58
N ASP A 75 -8.13 21.58 10.75
CA ASP A 75 -9.32 21.82 11.57
C ASP A 75 -9.18 21.16 12.95
N ASP A 76 -9.91 21.70 13.94
CA ASP A 76 -10.07 21.03 15.23
C ASP A 76 -10.87 19.74 15.04
N TYR A 77 -10.20 18.60 15.23
CA TYR A 77 -10.78 17.27 15.05
C TYR A 77 -11.14 16.61 16.38
N ASN A 78 -12.38 16.16 16.49
CA ASN A 78 -12.87 15.27 17.54
C ASN A 78 -13.81 14.25 16.91
N ILE A 79 -13.50 12.96 17.07
CA ILE A 79 -14.29 11.87 16.48
C ILE A 79 -15.76 11.83 16.95
N SER A 80 -16.07 12.48 18.07
CA SER A 80 -17.44 12.58 18.57
C SER A 80 -18.28 13.61 17.80
N ASP A 81 -17.63 14.58 17.16
CA ASP A 81 -18.27 15.74 16.52
C ASP A 81 -18.20 15.66 14.99
N ALA A 82 -17.09 15.14 14.46
CA ALA A 82 -16.85 14.99 13.04
C ALA A 82 -15.90 13.83 12.74
N GLU A 83 -16.00 13.33 11.52
CA GLU A 83 -15.22 12.25 10.96
C GLU A 83 -14.06 12.82 10.13
N PHE A 84 -12.98 12.07 9.99
CA PHE A 84 -11.93 12.41 9.02
C PHE A 84 -11.99 11.44 7.85
N ALA A 85 -12.00 11.99 6.64
CA ALA A 85 -12.01 11.19 5.43
C ALA A 85 -10.63 10.64 5.11
N PHE A 86 -10.62 9.41 4.60
CA PHE A 86 -9.46 8.82 3.94
C PHE A 86 -9.90 8.02 2.73
N HIS A 87 -9.04 7.92 1.73
CA HIS A 87 -9.27 6.98 0.64
C HIS A 87 -9.19 5.55 1.18
N PRO A 88 -10.13 4.65 0.81
CA PRO A 88 -10.03 3.23 1.16
C PRO A 88 -8.70 2.61 0.71
N TRP A 89 -8.11 3.11 -0.38
CA TRP A 89 -6.80 2.68 -0.87
C TRP A 89 -5.67 2.98 0.12
N CYS A 90 -5.70 4.19 0.69
CA CYS A 90 -4.76 4.60 1.73
C CYS A 90 -4.98 3.73 2.95
N PHE A 91 -6.23 3.52 3.39
CA PHE A 91 -6.50 2.68 4.56
C PHE A 91 -6.06 1.23 4.37
N GLY A 92 -6.33 0.61 3.22
CA GLY A 92 -5.86 -0.74 2.93
C GLY A 92 -4.33 -0.85 2.91
N THR A 93 -3.64 0.15 2.35
CA THR A 93 -2.16 0.21 2.37
C THR A 93 -1.65 0.34 3.82
N TYR A 94 -2.33 1.17 4.63
CA TYR A 94 -2.04 1.33 6.04
C TYR A 94 -2.21 0.02 6.80
N MET A 95 -3.25 -0.78 6.52
CA MET A 95 -3.42 -2.09 7.14
C MET A 95 -2.23 -3.03 6.87
N GLN A 96 -1.77 -3.09 5.60
CA GLN A 96 -0.59 -3.90 5.24
C GLN A 96 0.67 -3.43 5.98
N LEU A 97 0.91 -2.12 5.99
CA LEU A 97 2.07 -1.52 6.65
C LEU A 97 2.03 -1.66 8.17
N SER A 98 0.89 -1.35 8.79
CA SER A 98 0.66 -1.44 10.24
C SER A 98 0.94 -2.87 10.71
N ARG A 99 0.38 -3.87 10.01
CA ARG A 99 0.67 -5.28 10.30
C ARG A 99 2.15 -5.63 10.15
N LEU A 100 2.81 -5.18 9.09
CA LEU A 100 4.23 -5.45 8.87
C LEU A 100 5.11 -4.84 9.97
N ARG A 101 4.75 -3.67 10.50
CA ARG A 101 5.58 -2.87 11.42
C ARG A 101 5.20 -2.99 12.90
N LEU A 102 3.98 -3.41 13.20
CA LEU A 102 3.42 -3.56 14.55
C LEU A 102 3.03 -5.01 14.87
N GLY A 103 2.86 -5.86 13.88
CA GLY A 103 2.31 -7.22 14.04
C GLY A 103 0.78 -7.28 14.11
N TYR A 104 0.10 -6.13 14.10
CA TYR A 104 -1.35 -5.98 14.10
C TYR A 104 -1.75 -4.70 13.34
N VAL A 105 -3.04 -4.54 13.04
CA VAL A 105 -3.56 -3.30 12.44
C VAL A 105 -4.06 -2.37 13.54
N GLU A 106 -3.31 -1.30 13.80
CA GLU A 106 -3.66 -0.29 14.80
C GLU A 106 -4.73 0.67 14.27
N VAL A 107 -5.93 0.65 14.83
CA VAL A 107 -7.00 1.62 14.51
C VAL A 107 -7.55 2.32 15.74
N GLY A 108 -7.30 1.79 16.94
CA GLY A 108 -7.89 2.29 18.17
C GLY A 108 -7.35 3.66 18.57
N HIS A 109 -6.07 3.91 18.30
CA HIS A 109 -5.39 5.16 18.63
C HIS A 109 -5.38 6.19 17.50
N LEU A 110 -5.85 5.85 16.29
CA LEU A 110 -5.89 6.81 15.17
C LEU A 110 -6.72 8.06 15.49
N PRO A 111 -7.92 7.97 16.08
CA PRO A 111 -8.71 9.17 16.38
C PRO A 111 -8.01 10.10 17.37
N SER A 112 -7.50 9.56 18.49
CA SER A 112 -6.78 10.37 19.48
C SER A 112 -5.45 10.91 18.93
N PHE A 113 -4.79 10.17 18.04
CA PHE A 113 -3.60 10.63 17.34
C PHE A 113 -3.91 11.84 16.46
N PHE A 114 -4.95 11.77 15.61
CA PHE A 114 -5.34 12.88 14.76
C PHE A 114 -5.83 14.10 15.55
N GLN A 115 -6.54 13.89 16.66
CA GLN A 115 -6.94 14.96 17.58
C GLN A 115 -5.73 15.66 18.23
N ASN A 116 -4.61 14.97 18.35
CA ASN A 116 -3.37 15.48 18.96
C ASN A 116 -2.22 15.62 17.96
N ILE A 117 -2.51 15.64 16.65
CA ILE A 117 -1.47 15.56 15.61
C ILE A 117 -0.48 16.74 15.67
N GLY A 118 -0.93 17.86 16.24
CA GLY A 118 -0.13 19.03 16.59
C GLY A 118 1.13 18.72 17.41
N ARG A 119 1.09 17.67 18.25
CA ARG A 119 2.13 17.32 19.23
C ARG A 119 3.27 16.46 18.67
N TYR A 120 3.09 15.86 17.50
CA TYR A 120 4.02 14.91 16.92
C TYR A 120 4.72 15.49 15.68
N PRO A 121 5.90 14.98 15.29
CA PRO A 121 6.52 15.33 14.02
C PRO A 121 5.57 15.07 12.85
N ARG A 122 5.47 16.05 11.93
CA ARG A 122 4.56 16.04 10.76
C ARG A 122 5.31 16.20 9.44
N ASP A 123 6.57 15.79 9.37
CA ASP A 123 7.39 15.88 8.15
C ASP A 123 6.75 15.12 6.97
N PHE A 124 5.96 14.10 7.25
CA PHE A 124 5.17 13.38 6.24
C PHE A 124 4.11 14.25 5.56
N TYR A 125 3.61 15.29 6.25
CA TYR A 125 2.61 16.24 5.74
C TYR A 125 3.27 17.49 5.14
N TYR A 126 4.30 18.05 5.78
CA TYR A 126 4.94 19.31 5.36
C TYR A 126 6.03 19.17 4.30
N SER A 127 6.52 17.97 4.03
CA SER A 127 7.55 17.73 3.01
C SER A 127 7.13 16.58 2.10
N PRO A 128 6.03 16.75 1.32
CA PRO A 128 5.68 15.78 0.32
C PRO A 128 6.70 15.80 -0.83
N GLY A 129 6.65 14.81 -1.73
CA GLY A 129 7.53 14.80 -2.90
C GLY A 129 7.20 15.97 -3.85
N SER A 130 8.16 16.39 -4.67
CA SER A 130 8.02 17.51 -5.62
C SER A 130 6.76 17.41 -6.49
N GLU A 131 6.43 16.23 -7.01
CA GLU A 131 5.25 16.01 -7.84
C GLU A 131 3.94 16.20 -7.06
N VAL A 132 3.94 15.94 -5.75
CA VAL A 132 2.79 16.21 -4.89
C VAL A 132 2.69 17.69 -4.56
N GLU A 133 3.82 18.37 -4.34
CA GLU A 133 3.85 19.83 -4.16
C GLU A 133 3.36 20.56 -5.42
N GLU A 134 3.78 20.12 -6.60
CA GLU A 134 3.34 20.67 -7.89
C GLU A 134 1.87 20.37 -8.18
N ALA A 135 1.38 19.19 -7.81
CA ALA A 135 -0.03 18.82 -7.93
C ALA A 135 -0.93 19.52 -6.90
N TRP A 136 -0.37 20.00 -5.78
CA TRP A 136 -1.08 20.74 -4.75
C TRP A 136 -0.87 22.25 -4.94
N PHE A 137 -1.71 22.87 -5.77
CA PHE A 137 -1.61 24.30 -6.06
C PHE A 137 -2.74 25.06 -5.37
N VAL A 138 -2.39 25.94 -4.40
CA VAL A 138 -3.33 26.89 -3.75
C VAL A 138 -4.61 26.21 -3.26
N ASP A 139 -4.45 25.19 -2.41
CA ASP A 139 -5.55 24.39 -1.83
C ASP A 139 -6.41 23.60 -2.86
N MET A 140 -5.92 23.41 -4.09
CA MET A 140 -6.55 22.57 -5.11
C MET A 140 -5.61 21.50 -5.66
N TRP A 141 -6.16 20.31 -5.93
CA TRP A 141 -5.46 19.25 -6.67
C TRP A 141 -5.53 19.51 -8.16
N SER A 142 -4.39 19.70 -8.81
CA SER A 142 -4.26 19.78 -10.26
C SER A 142 -3.94 18.40 -10.87
N CYS A 143 -4.52 18.12 -12.04
CA CYS A 143 -4.21 16.91 -12.80
C CYS A 143 -3.15 17.23 -13.86
N ASN A 144 -1.88 17.18 -13.47
CA ASN A 144 -0.76 17.43 -14.38
C ASN A 144 -0.54 16.23 -15.32
N ALA A 145 -0.26 16.50 -16.59
CA ALA A 145 0.02 15.47 -17.58
C ALA A 145 1.30 14.69 -17.22
N GLY A 146 1.23 13.35 -17.24
CA GLY A 146 2.34 12.48 -16.82
C GLY A 146 2.39 12.20 -15.31
N GLU A 147 1.61 12.93 -14.51
CA GLU A 147 1.48 12.73 -13.07
C GLU A 147 0.22 11.93 -12.71
N GLU A 148 -0.43 11.31 -13.70
CA GLU A 148 -1.66 10.55 -13.46
C GLU A 148 -1.40 9.43 -12.44
N TRP A 149 -0.18 8.93 -12.32
CA TRP A 149 0.15 7.96 -11.29
C TRP A 149 -0.21 8.39 -9.85
N LEU A 150 -0.29 9.69 -9.52
CA LEU A 150 -0.69 10.18 -8.19
C LEU A 150 -2.12 9.78 -7.79
N ALA A 151 -3.03 9.67 -8.76
CA ALA A 151 -4.43 9.33 -8.53
C ALA A 151 -4.76 7.88 -8.93
N ALA A 152 -3.75 7.05 -9.23
CA ALA A 152 -3.95 5.73 -9.80
C ALA A 152 -4.27 4.74 -8.68
N ASN A 153 -5.29 3.90 -8.85
CA ASN A 153 -5.65 2.92 -7.82
C ASN A 153 -4.46 1.98 -7.53
N PRO A 154 -3.90 1.97 -6.30
CA PRO A 154 -2.75 1.14 -5.97
C PRO A 154 -3.06 -0.36 -5.99
N TYR A 155 -4.33 -0.76 -5.94
CA TYR A 155 -4.78 -2.16 -6.06
C TYR A 155 -4.99 -2.59 -7.52
N HIS A 156 -5.08 -1.64 -8.46
CA HIS A 156 -5.27 -1.95 -9.89
C HIS A 156 -3.98 -1.70 -10.67
N VAL A 157 -3.17 -2.75 -10.85
CA VAL A 157 -1.89 -2.67 -11.59
C VAL A 157 -1.83 -3.75 -12.68
N PRO A 158 -2.52 -3.59 -13.82
CA PRO A 158 -2.59 -4.64 -14.86
C PRO A 158 -1.22 -5.10 -15.35
N LYS A 159 -0.31 -4.16 -15.60
CA LYS A 159 1.06 -4.47 -16.05
C LYS A 159 1.82 -5.32 -15.04
N LEU A 160 1.59 -5.13 -13.73
CA LEU A 160 2.23 -5.94 -12.69
C LEU A 160 1.79 -7.41 -12.77
N ARG A 161 0.51 -7.68 -13.08
CA ARG A 161 0.03 -9.06 -13.31
C ARG A 161 0.84 -9.75 -14.39
N GLU A 162 1.02 -9.10 -15.53
CA GLU A 162 1.84 -9.61 -16.64
C GLU A 162 3.29 -9.92 -16.20
N LEU A 163 3.88 -9.04 -15.38
CA LEU A 163 5.25 -9.24 -14.89
C LEU A 163 5.35 -10.40 -13.89
N LEU A 164 4.36 -10.56 -13.01
CA LEU A 164 4.29 -11.70 -12.08
C LEU A 164 4.11 -13.00 -12.85
N ASP A 165 3.16 -13.07 -13.79
CA ASP A 165 2.90 -14.26 -14.61
C ASP A 165 4.14 -14.69 -15.38
N ARG A 166 4.84 -13.73 -15.99
CA ARG A 166 6.11 -13.98 -16.66
C ARG A 166 7.16 -14.52 -15.70
N ALA A 167 7.31 -13.91 -14.52
CA ALA A 167 8.28 -14.33 -13.50
C ALA A 167 8.01 -15.74 -12.95
N MET A 168 6.74 -16.16 -12.90
CA MET A 168 6.33 -17.50 -12.46
C MET A 168 6.43 -18.56 -13.57
N THR A 169 6.58 -18.16 -14.82
CA THR A 169 6.71 -19.07 -15.95
C THR A 169 8.16 -19.54 -16.09
N THR A 170 8.55 -20.48 -15.22
CA THR A 170 9.89 -21.08 -15.20
C THR A 170 9.89 -22.50 -15.75
N ASP A 171 10.96 -22.90 -16.44
CA ASP A 171 11.13 -24.28 -16.92
C ASP A 171 11.54 -25.26 -15.81
N ALA A 172 11.55 -26.57 -16.13
CA ALA A 172 11.85 -27.63 -15.16
C ALA A 172 13.29 -27.61 -14.61
N SER A 173 14.23 -26.92 -15.28
CA SER A 173 15.62 -26.77 -14.87
C SER A 173 15.86 -25.54 -13.98
N PHE A 174 14.81 -24.75 -13.70
CA PHE A 174 14.91 -23.56 -12.87
C PHE A 174 15.45 -23.88 -11.47
N ASN A 175 16.46 -23.10 -11.05
CA ASN A 175 17.12 -23.27 -9.77
C ASN A 175 17.35 -21.90 -9.11
N LEU A 176 16.86 -21.74 -7.89
CA LEU A 176 17.04 -20.51 -7.09
C LEU A 176 18.51 -20.17 -6.77
N GLN A 177 19.39 -21.17 -6.76
CA GLN A 177 20.83 -21.01 -6.53
C GLN A 177 21.60 -20.72 -7.82
N ALA A 178 20.94 -20.77 -8.99
CA ALA A 178 21.60 -20.51 -10.26
C ALA A 178 22.07 -19.05 -10.34
N GLY A 179 23.26 -18.85 -10.90
CA GLY A 179 23.81 -17.54 -11.19
C GLY A 179 23.06 -16.87 -12.33
N VAL A 180 22.68 -15.60 -12.17
CA VAL A 180 21.86 -14.87 -13.16
C VAL A 180 22.66 -14.05 -14.18
N PHE A 181 23.99 -14.00 -14.03
CA PHE A 181 24.86 -13.25 -14.93
C PHE A 181 25.59 -14.21 -15.87
N THR A 182 26.11 -13.73 -17.00
CA THR A 182 26.93 -14.59 -17.87
C THR A 182 28.31 -14.78 -17.24
N SER A 183 28.81 -16.01 -17.07
CA SER A 183 30.13 -16.18 -16.45
C SER A 183 31.21 -15.44 -17.26
N GLN A 184 32.06 -14.66 -16.58
CA GLN A 184 33.23 -14.04 -17.22
C GLN A 184 34.20 -15.06 -17.82
N ALA A 185 34.09 -16.35 -17.50
CA ALA A 185 34.83 -17.40 -18.21
C ALA A 185 34.42 -17.50 -19.70
N ALA A 186 33.17 -17.14 -20.05
CA ALA A 186 32.75 -16.99 -21.44
C ALA A 186 33.35 -15.74 -22.13
N LEU A 187 33.73 -14.70 -21.37
CA LEU A 187 34.44 -13.51 -21.86
C LEU A 187 35.98 -13.64 -21.85
N ARG A 188 36.54 -14.67 -21.19
CA ARG A 188 38.00 -14.84 -21.04
C ARG A 188 38.71 -15.47 -22.24
N ASN A 189 37.99 -15.85 -23.30
CA ASN A 189 38.63 -16.36 -24.51
C ASN A 189 39.39 -15.30 -25.34
N THR A 190 39.50 -14.04 -24.89
CA THR A 190 40.08 -12.98 -25.72
C THR A 190 41.24 -12.15 -25.14
N VAL A 191 41.72 -12.33 -23.90
CA VAL A 191 42.89 -11.55 -23.45
C VAL A 191 43.87 -12.35 -22.58
N ASN A 192 45.04 -12.61 -23.14
CA ASN A 192 46.25 -13.04 -22.44
C ASN A 192 46.68 -11.94 -21.46
N GLY A 193 46.34 -12.10 -20.18
CA GLY A 193 46.75 -11.21 -19.08
C GLY A 193 47.37 -11.99 -17.92
N PRO A 194 48.18 -11.34 -17.08
CA PRO A 194 48.95 -11.99 -16.01
C PRO A 194 48.03 -12.66 -14.97
N ALA A 195 48.57 -13.68 -14.30
CA ALA A 195 47.86 -14.52 -13.33
C ALA A 195 47.18 -13.68 -12.25
N VAL A 196 45.86 -13.61 -12.32
CA VAL A 196 45.02 -12.84 -11.39
C VAL A 196 45.20 -13.40 -9.99
N THR A 197 45.52 -12.53 -9.04
CA THR A 197 45.51 -12.83 -7.60
C THR A 197 44.24 -13.58 -7.24
N ARG A 198 44.38 -14.77 -6.61
CA ARG A 198 43.24 -15.59 -6.22
C ARG A 198 42.37 -14.79 -5.27
N ASP A 199 41.12 -14.57 -5.67
CA ASP A 199 40.11 -13.90 -4.88
C ASP A 199 39.98 -14.58 -3.50
N SER A 200 40.15 -13.83 -2.41
CA SER A 200 40.09 -14.37 -1.05
C SER A 200 38.76 -15.03 -0.72
N PHE A 201 37.64 -14.52 -1.27
CA PHE A 201 36.30 -15.07 -1.06
C PHE A 201 36.10 -16.42 -1.76
N SER A 202 36.94 -16.75 -2.75
CA SER A 202 36.89 -18.05 -3.44
C SER A 202 37.19 -19.24 -2.53
N ARG A 203 37.78 -19.00 -1.35
CA ARG A 203 38.07 -20.02 -0.33
C ARG A 203 36.88 -20.30 0.59
N LEU A 204 35.87 -19.42 0.60
CA LEU A 204 34.70 -19.59 1.46
C LEU A 204 33.71 -20.59 0.83
N PRO A 205 33.03 -21.42 1.63
CA PRO A 205 31.87 -22.20 1.19
C PRO A 205 30.75 -21.30 0.62
N GLN A 206 29.89 -21.86 -0.23
CA GLN A 206 28.82 -21.11 -0.88
C GLN A 206 27.82 -20.53 0.14
N GLU A 207 27.57 -21.26 1.23
CA GLU A 207 26.70 -20.86 2.34
C GLU A 207 27.20 -19.58 3.01
N ILE A 208 28.51 -19.48 3.24
CA ILE A 208 29.13 -18.29 3.83
C ILE A 208 29.06 -17.11 2.86
N ARG A 209 29.24 -17.35 1.55
CA ARG A 209 29.07 -16.31 0.52
C ARG A 209 27.62 -15.81 0.47
N ASN A 210 26.65 -16.72 0.53
CA ASN A 210 25.23 -16.39 0.58
C ASN A 210 24.88 -15.60 1.85
N MET A 211 25.49 -15.95 2.99
CA MET A 211 25.36 -15.21 4.24
C MET A 211 25.92 -13.79 4.11
N ILE A 212 27.10 -13.61 3.53
CA ILE A 212 27.66 -12.27 3.24
C ILE A 212 26.66 -11.46 2.40
N LEU A 213 26.13 -12.04 1.31
CA LEU A 213 25.15 -11.37 0.45
C LEU A 213 23.85 -11.00 1.19
N SER A 214 23.49 -11.71 2.25
CA SER A 214 22.29 -11.42 3.05
C SER A 214 22.41 -10.17 3.92
N TYR A 215 23.64 -9.74 4.23
CA TYR A 215 23.91 -8.55 5.06
C TYR A 215 24.14 -7.27 4.27
N LEU A 216 24.23 -7.35 2.94
CA LEU A 216 24.56 -6.22 2.08
C LEU A 216 23.30 -5.67 1.41
N ASN A 217 23.19 -4.34 1.30
CA ASN A 217 22.18 -3.71 0.43
C ASN A 217 22.58 -3.88 -1.06
N SER A 218 21.70 -3.52 -1.99
CA SER A 218 21.97 -3.68 -3.43
C SER A 218 23.18 -2.88 -3.93
N GLN A 219 23.46 -1.71 -3.36
CA GLN A 219 24.60 -0.88 -3.74
C GLN A 219 25.93 -1.52 -3.32
N ASP A 220 26.00 -2.07 -2.11
CA ASP A 220 27.17 -2.78 -1.61
C ASP A 220 27.36 -4.11 -2.33
N ILE A 221 26.28 -4.79 -2.70
CA ILE A 221 26.33 -5.97 -3.58
C ILE A 221 26.92 -5.59 -4.94
N ALA A 222 26.43 -4.51 -5.57
CA ALA A 222 26.95 -4.05 -6.85
C ALA A 222 28.45 -3.72 -6.77
N THR A 223 28.88 -3.06 -5.69
CA THR A 223 30.28 -2.75 -5.41
C THR A 223 31.11 -4.03 -5.20
N LEU A 224 30.60 -4.98 -4.42
CA LEU A 224 31.24 -6.28 -4.16
C LEU A 224 31.50 -7.05 -5.46
N ARG A 225 30.57 -7.00 -6.42
CA ARG A 225 30.73 -7.63 -7.75
C ARG A 225 31.86 -7.04 -8.57
N LEU A 226 32.17 -5.75 -8.40
CA LEU A 226 33.25 -5.08 -9.11
C LEU A 226 34.63 -5.45 -8.54
N VAL A 227 34.71 -5.66 -7.23
CA VAL A 227 35.97 -5.93 -6.54
C VAL A 227 36.28 -7.43 -6.38
N SER A 228 35.27 -8.29 -6.38
CA SER A 228 35.40 -9.74 -6.18
C SER A 228 34.72 -10.53 -7.29
N ARG A 229 35.53 -11.29 -8.03
CA ARG A 229 35.05 -12.17 -9.11
C ARG A 229 34.19 -13.32 -8.57
N THR A 230 34.38 -13.69 -7.31
CA THR A 230 33.58 -14.72 -6.61
C THR A 230 32.10 -14.36 -6.58
N PHE A 231 31.78 -13.07 -6.45
CA PHE A 231 30.40 -12.59 -6.39
C PHE A 231 29.86 -12.12 -7.74
N TYR A 232 30.60 -12.30 -8.84
CA TYR A 232 30.15 -11.88 -10.16
C TYR A 232 28.81 -12.54 -10.54
N GLN A 233 28.71 -13.84 -10.26
CA GLN A 233 27.46 -14.60 -10.27
C GLN A 233 26.73 -14.40 -8.95
N LEU A 234 25.45 -14.14 -9.05
CA LEU A 234 24.58 -13.95 -7.90
C LEU A 234 23.36 -14.86 -8.04
N PRO A 235 22.93 -15.51 -6.95
CA PRO A 235 21.87 -16.50 -6.98
C PRO A 235 20.48 -15.87 -7.07
N VAL A 236 19.56 -16.42 -7.87
CA VAL A 236 18.21 -15.87 -8.11
C VAL A 236 17.46 -15.52 -6.80
N PHE A 237 17.60 -16.31 -5.73
CA PHE A 237 16.90 -16.05 -4.46
C PHE A 237 17.26 -14.69 -3.83
N LEU A 238 18.43 -14.11 -4.14
CA LEU A 238 18.86 -12.83 -3.59
C LEU A 238 17.84 -11.72 -3.91
N TRP A 239 17.24 -11.76 -5.09
CA TRP A 239 16.28 -10.75 -5.53
C TRP A 239 14.94 -10.83 -4.81
N TYR A 240 14.57 -11.99 -4.28
CA TYR A 240 13.40 -12.10 -3.41
C TYR A 240 13.59 -11.24 -2.15
N ARG A 241 14.78 -11.30 -1.54
CA ARG A 241 15.15 -10.47 -0.40
C ARG A 241 15.13 -8.99 -0.77
N LEU A 242 15.80 -8.62 -1.87
CA LEU A 242 15.87 -7.22 -2.32
C LEU A 242 14.48 -6.65 -2.65
N LEU A 243 13.58 -7.43 -3.25
CA LEU A 243 12.19 -7.00 -3.46
C LEU A 243 11.47 -6.69 -2.14
N LYS A 244 11.62 -7.55 -1.13
CA LYS A 244 11.00 -7.33 0.19
C LYS A 244 11.57 -6.13 0.93
N GLU A 245 12.87 -5.89 0.80
CA GLU A 245 13.56 -4.80 1.49
C GLU A 245 13.39 -3.45 0.77
N GLU A 246 13.51 -3.42 -0.55
CA GLU A 246 13.49 -2.18 -1.35
C GLU A 246 12.10 -1.83 -1.87
N MET A 247 11.18 -2.79 -1.97
CA MET A 247 9.81 -2.59 -2.46
C MET A 247 8.80 -3.25 -1.52
N PRO A 248 8.79 -2.92 -0.21
CA PRO A 248 7.89 -3.56 0.75
C PRO A 248 6.41 -3.34 0.41
N TRP A 249 6.06 -2.30 -0.34
CA TRP A 249 4.72 -2.09 -0.89
C TRP A 249 4.27 -3.14 -1.93
N LEU A 250 5.15 -4.03 -2.40
CA LEU A 250 4.80 -5.18 -3.21
C LEU A 250 4.36 -6.36 -2.32
N TRP A 251 3.24 -6.17 -1.62
CA TRP A 251 2.74 -7.09 -0.60
C TRP A 251 2.34 -8.46 -1.13
N GLU A 252 2.09 -8.61 -2.43
CA GLU A 252 1.79 -9.89 -3.08
C GLU A 252 2.90 -10.94 -2.88
N ILE A 253 4.12 -10.50 -2.56
CA ILE A 253 5.29 -11.37 -2.32
C ILE A 253 5.33 -11.94 -0.90
N TRP A 254 4.70 -11.27 0.07
CA TRP A 254 4.87 -11.59 1.49
C TRP A 254 3.57 -11.63 2.31
N SER A 255 2.45 -11.18 1.76
CA SER A 255 1.12 -11.23 2.34
C SER A 255 0.25 -12.26 1.61
N ASP A 256 -0.63 -12.94 2.35
CA ASP A 256 -1.66 -13.84 1.81
C ASP A 256 -3.04 -13.16 1.76
N GLU A 257 -3.13 -11.91 2.21
CA GLU A 257 -4.42 -11.24 2.30
C GLU A 257 -4.93 -10.80 0.92
N PRO A 258 -6.23 -10.98 0.65
CA PRO A 258 -6.83 -10.40 -0.54
C PRO A 258 -6.81 -8.87 -0.46
N PRO A 259 -6.97 -8.17 -1.60
CA PRO A 259 -7.20 -6.74 -1.63
C PRO A 259 -8.30 -6.31 -0.65
N TYR A 260 -8.12 -5.15 -0.03
CA TYR A 260 -9.16 -4.56 0.81
C TYR A 260 -10.40 -4.24 -0.05
N PHE A 261 -11.55 -4.85 0.25
CA PHE A 261 -12.74 -4.75 -0.60
C PHE A 261 -13.15 -3.31 -0.93
N TRP A 262 -13.26 -2.45 0.08
CA TRP A 262 -13.63 -1.04 -0.13
C TRP A 262 -12.60 -0.25 -0.95
N ALA A 263 -11.39 -0.77 -1.13
CA ALA A 263 -10.39 -0.21 -2.06
C ALA A 263 -10.60 -0.61 -3.53
N THR A 264 -11.55 -1.48 -3.82
CA THR A 264 -11.78 -2.05 -5.17
C THR A 264 -13.13 -1.66 -5.77
N VAL A 265 -13.94 -0.90 -5.05
CA VAL A 265 -15.28 -0.44 -5.45
C VAL A 265 -15.39 1.08 -5.24
N THR A 266 -16.32 1.72 -5.94
CA THR A 266 -16.71 3.12 -5.72
C THR A 266 -18.12 3.19 -5.13
N ALA A 267 -18.52 4.36 -4.64
CA ALA A 267 -19.88 4.54 -4.14
C ALA A 267 -20.93 4.31 -5.23
N GLU A 268 -20.61 4.69 -6.48
CA GLU A 268 -21.43 4.36 -7.65
C GLU A 268 -21.56 2.83 -7.90
N ASP A 269 -20.49 2.05 -7.70
CA ASP A 269 -20.57 0.57 -7.79
C ASP A 269 -21.55 0.01 -6.74
N ILE A 270 -21.47 0.53 -5.51
CA ILE A 270 -22.37 0.14 -4.42
C ILE A 270 -23.80 0.55 -4.71
N LYS A 271 -24.01 1.77 -5.22
CA LYS A 271 -25.34 2.28 -5.58
C LYS A 271 -26.02 1.41 -6.62
N ASN A 272 -25.29 0.97 -7.63
CA ASN A 272 -25.80 0.10 -8.69
C ASN A 272 -26.09 -1.34 -8.24
N ASN A 273 -25.54 -1.76 -7.10
CA ASN A 273 -25.71 -3.11 -6.55
C ASN A 273 -26.37 -3.11 -5.16
N GLY A 274 -26.95 -1.98 -4.74
CA GLY A 274 -27.40 -1.75 -3.37
C GLY A 274 -28.79 -2.31 -3.08
N ASN A 275 -29.01 -2.78 -1.85
CA ASN A 275 -30.35 -3.02 -1.33
C ASN A 275 -30.86 -1.78 -0.61
N THR A 276 -31.97 -1.25 -1.10
CA THR A 276 -32.61 -0.06 -0.54
C THR A 276 -33.67 -0.43 0.47
N VAL A 277 -33.64 0.22 1.63
CA VAL A 277 -34.75 0.24 2.59
C VAL A 277 -35.31 1.66 2.64
N VAL A 278 -36.63 1.77 2.63
CA VAL A 278 -37.31 3.05 2.85
C VAL A 278 -37.51 3.20 4.35
N ASP A 279 -36.90 4.23 4.93
CA ASP A 279 -37.16 4.58 6.33
C ASP A 279 -38.63 5.03 6.47
N PRO A 280 -39.44 4.37 7.32
CA PRO A 280 -40.84 4.73 7.54
C PRO A 280 -41.08 6.18 7.99
N HIS A 281 -40.08 6.81 8.61
CA HIS A 281 -40.19 8.16 9.19
C HIS A 281 -39.76 9.27 8.26
N THR A 282 -38.76 9.01 7.41
CA THR A 282 -38.20 10.04 6.51
C THR A 282 -38.65 9.86 5.06
N SER A 283 -39.22 8.69 4.70
CA SER A 283 -39.57 8.32 3.32
C SER A 283 -38.40 8.42 2.33
N HIS A 284 -37.16 8.53 2.83
CA HIS A 284 -35.96 8.56 2.02
C HIS A 284 -35.43 7.14 1.81
N PRO A 285 -35.14 6.74 0.56
CA PRO A 285 -34.50 5.47 0.28
C PRO A 285 -33.04 5.50 0.75
N THR A 286 -32.68 4.59 1.67
CA THR A 286 -31.29 4.41 2.14
C THR A 286 -30.77 3.06 1.67
N ILE A 287 -29.57 3.05 1.08
CA ILE A 287 -28.88 1.79 0.75
C ILE A 287 -28.23 1.26 2.02
N VAL A 288 -28.65 0.09 2.49
CA VAL A 288 -28.20 -0.49 3.78
C VAL A 288 -27.30 -1.72 3.61
N SER A 289 -27.17 -2.23 2.39
CA SER A 289 -26.23 -3.31 2.04
C SER A 289 -26.02 -3.34 0.53
N HIS A 290 -25.10 -4.19 0.06
CA HIS A 290 -24.84 -4.44 -1.35
C HIS A 290 -24.97 -5.93 -1.71
N ASN A 291 -25.27 -6.22 -2.97
CA ASN A 291 -25.35 -7.56 -3.53
C ASN A 291 -24.07 -7.98 -4.29
N VAL A 292 -22.99 -7.19 -4.19
CA VAL A 292 -21.69 -7.56 -4.77
C VAL A 292 -21.22 -8.88 -4.13
N ASP A 293 -20.95 -9.89 -4.95
CA ASP A 293 -20.23 -11.09 -4.51
C ASP A 293 -18.77 -10.69 -4.23
N VAL A 294 -18.47 -10.47 -2.95
CA VAL A 294 -17.16 -10.02 -2.49
C VAL A 294 -16.07 -11.00 -2.87
N GLN A 295 -16.33 -12.31 -2.82
CA GLN A 295 -15.32 -13.32 -3.10
C GLN A 295 -15.00 -13.38 -4.59
N GLU A 296 -16.03 -13.39 -5.44
CA GLU A 296 -15.85 -13.35 -6.89
C GLU A 296 -15.16 -12.06 -7.33
N HIS A 297 -15.61 -10.90 -6.82
CA HIS A 297 -15.01 -9.61 -7.12
C HIS A 297 -13.53 -9.56 -6.71
N LEU A 298 -13.20 -9.92 -5.47
CA LEU A 298 -11.81 -9.92 -5.00
C LEU A 298 -10.94 -10.91 -5.78
N SER A 299 -11.47 -12.02 -6.28
CA SER A 299 -10.70 -12.95 -7.12
C SER A 299 -10.18 -12.30 -8.41
N GLN A 300 -10.95 -11.36 -8.98
CA GLN A 300 -10.57 -10.64 -10.19
C GLN A 300 -9.50 -9.58 -9.92
N TRP A 301 -9.56 -8.96 -8.73
CA TRP A 301 -8.60 -7.94 -8.30
C TRP A 301 -7.31 -8.51 -7.72
N THR A 302 -7.36 -9.72 -7.16
CA THR A 302 -6.20 -10.37 -6.55
C THR A 302 -5.14 -10.66 -7.59
N LEU A 303 -3.95 -10.13 -7.37
CA LEU A 303 -2.76 -10.47 -8.16
C LEU A 303 -2.26 -11.86 -7.74
N PRO A 304 -1.72 -12.65 -8.69
CA PRO A 304 -1.27 -14.00 -8.37
C PRO A 304 -0.07 -13.96 -7.42
N LYS A 305 -0.13 -14.79 -6.37
CA LYS A 305 0.96 -14.91 -5.39
C LYS A 305 2.13 -15.70 -5.99
N PRO A 306 3.33 -15.12 -6.14
CA PRO A 306 4.45 -15.82 -6.73
C PRO A 306 5.03 -16.89 -5.79
N PRO A 307 5.09 -18.17 -6.20
CA PRO A 307 5.66 -19.23 -5.38
C PRO A 307 7.18 -19.08 -5.25
N TYR A 308 7.68 -19.01 -4.01
CA TYR A 308 9.11 -18.83 -3.69
C TYR A 308 10.06 -19.69 -4.54
N GLY A 309 9.79 -21.00 -4.63
CA GLY A 309 10.65 -21.96 -5.34
C GLY A 309 10.57 -21.95 -6.87
N ARG A 310 9.55 -21.29 -7.47
CA ARG A 310 9.29 -21.33 -8.92
C ARG A 310 9.07 -19.95 -9.52
N THR A 311 9.64 -18.92 -8.89
CA THR A 311 9.59 -17.55 -9.39
C THR A 311 11.00 -17.06 -9.69
N ASN A 312 11.22 -16.58 -10.91
CA ASN A 312 12.44 -15.90 -11.30
C ASN A 312 12.47 -14.50 -10.70
N TRP A 313 12.89 -14.41 -9.44
CA TRP A 313 12.95 -13.16 -8.67
C TRP A 313 13.84 -12.09 -9.30
N TYR A 314 14.92 -12.51 -9.97
CA TYR A 314 15.79 -11.59 -10.71
C TYR A 314 15.05 -10.91 -11.86
N MET A 315 14.34 -11.70 -12.67
CA MET A 315 13.54 -11.17 -13.77
C MET A 315 12.45 -10.23 -13.25
N LEU A 316 11.72 -10.63 -12.19
CA LEU A 316 10.69 -9.79 -11.59
C LEU A 316 11.23 -8.43 -11.13
N TYR A 317 12.33 -8.42 -10.37
CA TYR A 317 12.95 -7.19 -9.88
C TYR A 317 13.41 -6.28 -11.02
N LEU A 318 14.06 -6.84 -12.04
CA LEU A 318 14.50 -6.06 -13.20
C LEU A 318 13.33 -5.53 -14.02
N ASP A 319 12.32 -6.36 -14.28
CA ASP A 319 11.18 -5.96 -15.09
C ASP A 319 10.37 -4.87 -14.38
N ILE A 320 10.20 -4.93 -13.06
CA ILE A 320 9.58 -3.84 -12.30
C ILE A 320 10.38 -2.55 -12.45
N LYS A 321 11.70 -2.58 -12.23
CA LYS A 321 12.55 -1.37 -12.36
C LYS A 321 12.55 -0.81 -13.79
N ARG A 322 12.56 -1.67 -14.80
CA ARG A 322 12.53 -1.28 -16.22
C ARG A 322 11.20 -0.64 -16.63
N ASN A 323 10.09 -1.18 -16.14
CA ASN A 323 8.73 -0.74 -16.49
C ASN A 323 8.14 0.24 -15.46
N TRP A 324 8.96 0.81 -14.57
CA TRP A 324 8.50 1.60 -13.42
C TRP A 324 7.50 2.71 -13.80
N LYS A 325 7.75 3.42 -14.90
CA LYS A 325 6.88 4.50 -15.39
C LYS A 325 5.48 4.02 -15.82
N GLU A 326 5.35 2.77 -16.27
CA GLU A 326 4.08 2.16 -16.67
C GLU A 326 3.30 1.59 -15.48
N LEU A 327 3.97 1.33 -14.36
CA LEU A 327 3.39 0.77 -13.14
C LEU A 327 2.74 1.86 -12.26
N ARG A 328 1.85 2.66 -12.85
CA ARG A 328 1.24 3.84 -12.21
C ARG A 328 0.64 3.57 -10.82
N GLY A 329 -0.14 2.51 -10.67
CA GLY A 329 -0.70 2.13 -9.37
C GLY A 329 0.37 1.70 -8.36
N LEU A 330 1.44 1.03 -8.80
CA LEU A 330 2.55 0.65 -7.92
C LEU A 330 3.39 1.86 -7.49
N ARG A 331 3.57 2.85 -8.37
CA ARG A 331 4.17 4.16 -8.02
C ARG A 331 3.35 4.88 -6.95
N ASN A 332 2.02 4.92 -7.12
CA ASN A 332 1.15 5.51 -6.10
C ASN A 332 1.26 4.74 -4.78
N ARG A 333 1.32 3.42 -4.86
CA ARG A 333 1.45 2.54 -3.71
C ARG A 333 2.74 2.80 -2.93
N GLU A 334 3.88 2.95 -3.61
CA GLU A 334 5.15 3.38 -2.99
C GLU A 334 5.00 4.72 -2.27
N ARG A 335 4.41 5.72 -2.94
CA ARG A 335 4.18 7.05 -2.35
C ARG A 335 3.35 6.98 -1.08
N ILE A 336 2.19 6.31 -1.13
CA ILE A 336 1.30 6.13 0.01
C ILE A 336 2.02 5.38 1.13
N TRP A 337 2.74 4.31 0.79
CA TRP A 337 3.52 3.54 1.75
C TRP A 337 4.54 4.39 2.50
N ASN A 338 5.35 5.16 1.78
CA ASN A 338 6.39 6.01 2.36
C ASN A 338 5.80 7.13 3.22
N TYR A 339 4.68 7.73 2.80
CA TYR A 339 3.93 8.69 3.61
C TYR A 339 3.46 8.07 4.92
N GLN A 340 2.81 6.90 4.84
CA GLN A 340 2.24 6.23 5.99
C GLN A 340 3.29 5.64 6.92
N GLU A 341 4.46 5.24 6.41
CA GLU A 341 5.56 4.75 7.24
C GLU A 341 6.10 5.85 8.16
N LYS A 342 6.24 7.07 7.63
CA LYS A 342 6.60 8.24 8.44
C LYS A 342 5.49 8.59 9.44
N MET A 343 4.22 8.58 9.02
CA MET A 343 3.07 8.81 9.92
C MET A 343 3.02 7.76 11.05
N LEU A 344 3.34 6.50 10.75
CA LEU A 344 3.34 5.41 11.72
C LEU A 344 4.39 5.61 12.82
N LEU A 345 5.52 6.25 12.52
CA LEU A 345 6.50 6.63 13.55
C LEU A 345 5.90 7.61 14.56
N SER A 346 5.20 8.64 14.08
CA SER A 346 4.48 9.59 14.94
C SER A 346 3.34 8.93 15.72
N LEU A 347 2.62 7.99 15.10
CA LEU A 347 1.59 7.21 15.79
C LEU A 347 2.19 6.33 16.90
N LYS A 348 3.36 5.72 16.68
CA LYS A 348 4.07 4.94 17.72
C LYS A 348 4.41 5.79 18.94
N MET A 349 4.88 7.03 18.73
CA MET A 349 5.12 7.98 19.82
C MET A 349 3.83 8.28 20.57
N HIS A 350 2.73 8.51 19.86
CA HIS A 350 1.43 8.74 20.49
C HIS A 350 0.96 7.57 21.35
N ILE A 351 1.06 6.33 20.84
CA ILE A 351 0.70 5.13 21.59
C ILE A 351 1.52 5.03 22.89
N GLN A 352 2.81 5.34 22.83
CA GLN A 352 3.68 5.33 24.01
C GLN A 352 3.25 6.38 25.04
N ASP A 353 2.93 7.60 24.60
CA ASP A 353 2.52 8.69 25.48
C ASP A 353 1.20 8.44 26.21
N VAL A 354 0.23 7.77 25.56
CA VAL A 354 -1.10 7.52 26.15
C VAL A 354 -1.17 6.24 27.00
N THR A 355 -0.14 5.39 26.92
CA THR A 355 -0.05 4.15 27.72
C THR A 355 0.64 4.37 29.07
N ILE A 356 1.36 5.49 29.22
CA ILE A 356 2.01 5.95 30.47
C ILE A 356 1.02 6.83 31.23
#